data_AF-A0A5C3PRW4-F1
#
_entry.id   AF-A0A5C3PRW4-F1
#
_cell.length_a   1.000
_cell.length_b   1.000
_cell.length_c   1.000
_cell.angle_alpha   90.00
_cell.angle_beta   90.00
_cell.angle_gamma   90.00
#
_symmetry.space_group_name_H-M   'P 1'
#
loop_
_entity.id
_entity.type
_entity.pdbx_description
1 polymer ?
#
loop_
_entity_poly.entity_id
_entity_poly.type
_entity_poly.pdbx_seq_one_letter_code
_entity_poly.pdbx_strand_id
1 'polypeptide(L)'
;KVQKSVHIFESHGIRAVPSEHTGSVLDPRTKVASIGRHCLTTHGFAVNVTEEPLAWLDRVVACGLTNVRAGCIAKAAIPTSPVTVAGELPALISSFARVFERELVELDVEADGEVQEAVRTAEREALEAGPWPRIPAP
;
A
#
# COMPACT_ATOMS: atom_id res chain seq x y z
N LYS A 1 18.45 7.68 -5.97
CA LYS A 1 17.46 7.93 -4.87
C LYS A 1 16.10 7.53 -5.41
N VAL A 2 15.53 6.39 -4.99
CA VAL A 2 14.19 5.97 -5.42
C VAL A 2 13.17 6.97 -4.89
N GLN A 3 12.43 7.59 -5.78
CA GLN A 3 11.47 8.65 -5.46
C GLN A 3 10.20 7.96 -4.94
N LYS A 4 9.94 8.07 -3.62
CA LYS A 4 9.01 7.24 -2.84
C LYS A 4 7.51 7.33 -3.21
N SER A 5 7.14 8.10 -4.24
CA SER A 5 5.75 8.52 -4.47
C SER A 5 5.40 8.81 -5.94
N VAL A 6 6.21 8.31 -6.88
CA VAL A 6 6.08 8.64 -8.32
C VAL A 6 4.70 8.29 -8.86
N HIS A 7 4.21 7.08 -8.60
CA HIS A 7 2.88 6.64 -9.02
C HIS A 7 1.77 7.57 -8.51
N ILE A 8 1.78 7.92 -7.21
CA ILE A 8 0.70 8.73 -6.60
C ILE A 8 0.68 10.14 -7.23
N PHE A 9 1.85 10.70 -7.54
CA PHE A 9 1.94 11.99 -8.21
C PHE A 9 1.48 11.92 -9.67
N GLU A 10 1.90 10.91 -10.42
CA GLU A 10 1.57 10.77 -11.84
C GLU A 10 0.08 10.45 -12.05
N SER A 11 -0.51 9.61 -11.20
CA SER A 11 -1.91 9.19 -11.31
C SER A 11 -2.88 10.23 -10.77
N HIS A 12 -2.53 10.94 -9.70
CA HIS A 12 -3.49 11.76 -8.94
C HIS A 12 -3.05 13.21 -8.72
N GLY A 13 -1.87 13.61 -9.21
CA GLY A 13 -1.32 14.95 -8.98
C GLY A 13 -0.88 15.21 -7.53
N ILE A 14 -0.85 14.19 -6.68
CA ILE A 14 -0.59 14.32 -5.25
C ILE A 14 0.92 14.35 -5.01
N ARG A 15 1.43 15.47 -4.49
CA ARG A 15 2.85 15.63 -4.14
C ARG A 15 3.12 15.14 -2.72
N ALA A 16 3.97 14.13 -2.59
CA ALA A 16 4.50 13.76 -1.29
C ALA A 16 5.55 14.77 -0.81
N VAL A 17 5.52 15.10 0.48
CA VAL A 17 6.44 16.01 1.14
C VAL A 17 7.63 15.22 1.73
N PRO A 18 8.87 15.75 1.66
CA PRO A 18 10.01 15.15 2.36
C PRO A 18 9.74 15.05 3.87
N SER A 19 9.94 13.87 4.45
CA SER A 19 9.80 13.62 5.88
C SER A 19 10.96 12.75 6.37
N GLU A 20 11.39 12.98 7.62
CA GLU A 20 12.35 12.10 8.31
C GLU A 20 11.75 10.73 8.63
N HIS A 21 10.42 10.59 8.56
CA HIS A 21 9.71 9.33 8.80
C HIS A 21 9.68 8.44 7.55
N THR A 22 9.90 7.14 7.72
CA THR A 22 9.88 6.16 6.64
C THR A 22 8.48 6.03 6.03
N GLY A 23 8.34 6.29 4.73
CA GLY A 23 7.07 6.22 4.01
C GLY A 23 6.83 7.45 3.13
N SER A 24 5.61 7.61 2.64
CA SER A 24 5.18 8.76 1.84
C SER A 24 4.12 9.55 2.60
N VAL A 25 4.33 10.86 2.67
CA VAL A 25 3.62 11.79 3.55
C VAL A 25 3.02 12.90 2.69
N LEU A 26 1.77 13.29 2.93
CA LEU A 26 1.07 14.36 2.18
C LEU A 26 1.32 15.74 2.81
N ASP A 27 1.40 15.78 4.13
CA ASP A 27 1.71 16.95 4.96
C ASP A 27 2.30 16.45 6.29
N PRO A 28 2.89 17.33 7.15
CA PRO A 28 3.56 16.90 8.38
C PRO A 28 2.74 16.04 9.35
N ARG A 29 1.41 15.95 9.17
CA ARG A 29 0.48 15.21 10.01
C ARG A 29 -0.27 14.09 9.28
N THR A 30 -0.02 13.86 7.98
CA THR A 30 -0.78 12.90 7.17
C THR A 30 0.12 11.97 6.38
N LYS A 31 0.08 10.67 6.68
CA LYS A 31 0.90 9.64 6.01
C LYS A 31 0.03 8.73 5.14
N VAL A 32 0.44 8.51 3.88
CA VAL A 32 -0.33 7.75 2.87
C VAL A 32 0.28 6.39 2.52
N ALA A 33 1.60 6.21 2.71
CA ALA A 33 2.26 4.93 2.47
C ALA A 33 3.34 4.66 3.53
N SER A 34 3.51 3.39 3.90
CA SER A 34 4.54 2.92 4.83
C SER A 34 5.49 1.92 4.13
N ILE A 35 6.77 1.96 4.48
CA ILE A 35 7.81 1.09 3.93
C ILE A 35 8.50 0.36 5.09
N GLY A 36 8.47 -0.97 5.08
CA GLY A 36 9.31 -1.83 5.93
C GLY A 36 10.38 -2.51 5.08
N ARG A 37 11.65 -2.46 5.47
CA ARG A 37 12.75 -3.14 4.77
C ARG A 37 13.67 -3.82 5.77
N HIS A 38 13.98 -5.10 5.53
CA HIS A 38 15.13 -5.81 6.10
C HIS A 38 16.17 -6.10 4.99
N CYS A 39 17.46 -6.20 5.35
CA CYS A 39 18.62 -6.12 4.44
C CYS A 39 18.70 -7.14 3.28
N LEU A 40 17.87 -8.19 3.29
CA LEU A 40 17.51 -9.03 2.14
C LEU A 40 15.98 -8.95 2.10
N THR A 41 15.40 -8.42 1.02
CA THR A 41 14.03 -7.86 1.02
C THR A 41 12.97 -8.88 1.46
N THR A 42 12.59 -8.83 2.74
CA THR A 42 11.39 -9.45 3.30
C THR A 42 10.38 -8.34 3.65
N HIS A 43 9.09 -8.66 3.59
CA HIS A 43 7.92 -7.76 3.62
C HIS A 43 7.60 -7.08 2.28
N GLY A 44 7.39 -5.76 2.28
CA GLY A 44 6.88 -5.03 1.12
C GLY A 44 6.49 -3.61 1.50
N PHE A 45 5.45 -3.09 0.84
CA PHE A 45 4.87 -1.78 1.12
C PHE A 45 3.35 -1.90 1.22
N ALA A 46 2.74 -1.00 1.97
CA ALA A 46 1.29 -0.88 2.08
C ALA A 46 0.86 0.53 1.65
N VAL A 47 -0.15 0.60 0.78
CA VAL A 47 -0.76 1.84 0.30
C VAL A 47 -2.23 1.84 0.66
N ASN A 48 -2.67 2.88 1.39
CA ASN A 48 -4.07 3.05 1.72
C ASN A 48 -4.80 3.64 0.51
N VAL A 49 -5.50 2.80 -0.24
CA VAL A 49 -6.24 3.23 -1.43
C VAL A 49 -7.63 3.78 -1.04
N THR A 50 -8.39 3.00 -0.27
CA THR A 50 -9.76 3.32 0.16
C THR A 50 -9.81 3.87 1.59
N GLU A 51 -10.98 4.36 2.02
CA GLU A 51 -11.20 4.89 3.38
C GLU A 51 -11.38 3.81 4.46
N GLU A 52 -11.72 2.57 4.06
CA GLU A 52 -12.02 1.46 4.99
C GLU A 52 -10.94 1.25 6.08
N PRO A 53 -9.63 1.28 5.78
CA PRO A 53 -8.61 1.04 6.80
C PRO A 53 -8.47 2.16 7.83
N LEU A 54 -8.97 3.37 7.55
CA LEU A 54 -8.70 4.54 8.39
C LEU A 54 -9.24 4.39 9.82
N ALA A 55 -10.46 3.84 9.97
CA ALA A 55 -11.07 3.63 11.28
C ALA A 55 -10.27 2.65 12.16
N TRP A 56 -9.59 1.68 11.53
CA TRP A 56 -8.69 0.76 12.23
C TRP A 56 -7.38 1.45 12.60
N LEU A 57 -6.84 2.26 11.69
CA LEU A 57 -5.58 2.98 11.90
C LEU A 57 -5.69 4.06 12.98
N ASP A 58 -6.88 4.63 13.18
CA ASP A 58 -7.16 5.58 14.27
C ASP A 58 -7.07 4.95 15.67
N ARG A 59 -7.05 3.61 15.77
CA ARG A 59 -6.94 2.89 17.05
C ARG A 59 -5.52 2.53 17.44
N VAL A 60 -4.55 2.81 16.57
CA VAL A 60 -3.14 2.49 16.81
C VAL A 60 -2.29 3.75 16.73
N VAL A 61 -1.28 3.87 17.59
CA VAL A 61 -0.23 4.87 17.42
C VAL A 61 0.78 4.31 16.41
N ALA A 62 0.47 4.50 15.12
CA ALA A 62 1.33 4.00 14.05
C ALA A 62 2.70 4.73 14.04
N CYS A 63 3.78 3.96 13.90
CA CYS A 63 5.16 4.46 13.82
C CYS A 63 5.61 5.34 15.02
N GLY A 64 4.93 5.27 16.18
CA GLY A 64 5.24 6.11 17.34
C GLY A 64 4.85 7.59 17.17
N LEU A 65 4.08 7.93 16.13
CA LEU A 65 3.74 9.30 15.77
C LEU A 65 2.35 9.66 16.31
N THR A 66 2.27 10.15 17.54
CA THR A 66 1.00 10.47 18.21
C THR A 66 0.23 11.62 17.56
N ASN A 67 0.90 12.44 16.73
CA ASN A 67 0.32 13.63 16.10
C ASN A 67 0.07 13.45 14.60
N VAL A 68 0.22 12.23 14.07
CA VAL A 68 0.05 11.91 12.65
C VAL A 68 -1.12 10.96 12.48
N ARG A 69 -2.03 11.29 11.56
CA ARG A 69 -3.15 10.43 11.17
C ARG A 69 -2.89 9.72 9.85
N ALA A 70 -3.49 8.55 9.69
CA ALA A 70 -3.47 7.84 8.43
C ALA A 70 -4.32 8.60 7.38
N GLY A 71 -3.82 8.66 6.15
CA GLY A 71 -4.57 9.11 4.98
C GLY A 71 -4.78 7.98 3.99
N CYS A 72 -5.57 8.23 2.95
CA CYS A 72 -5.75 7.33 1.81
C CYS A 72 -5.88 8.12 0.49
N ILE A 73 -5.70 7.44 -0.64
CA ILE A 73 -5.81 8.04 -1.98
C ILE A 73 -7.22 8.59 -2.22
N ALA A 74 -8.26 7.83 -1.87
CA ALA A 74 -9.65 8.21 -2.09
C ALA A 74 -10.04 9.57 -1.47
N LYS A 75 -9.46 9.95 -0.32
CA LYS A 75 -9.70 11.26 0.31
C LYS A 75 -8.83 12.38 -0.23
N ALA A 76 -7.67 12.04 -0.80
CA ALA A 76 -6.69 13.02 -1.27
C ALA A 76 -6.86 13.37 -2.75
N ALA A 77 -7.42 12.46 -3.55
CA ALA A 77 -7.68 12.68 -4.96
C ALA A 77 -8.94 13.54 -5.18
N ILE A 78 -8.99 14.28 -6.28
CA ILE A 78 -10.21 14.95 -6.76
C ILE A 78 -11.02 13.89 -7.52
N PRO A 79 -12.22 13.51 -7.08
CA PRO A 79 -12.90 12.35 -7.63
C PRO A 79 -13.44 12.65 -9.04
N THR A 80 -12.76 12.11 -10.06
CA THR A 80 -13.29 11.98 -11.43
C THR A 80 -13.91 10.60 -11.67
N SER A 81 -13.55 9.61 -10.85
CA SER A 81 -14.06 8.23 -10.87
C SER A 81 -13.87 7.55 -9.49
N PRO A 82 -14.53 6.40 -9.23
CA PRO A 82 -14.34 5.65 -7.99
C PRO A 82 -12.90 5.12 -7.85
N VAL A 83 -12.24 5.47 -6.75
CA VAL A 83 -10.89 4.98 -6.40
C VAL A 83 -11.00 3.57 -5.81
N THR A 84 -10.36 2.59 -6.44
CA THR A 84 -10.37 1.17 -6.03
C THR A 84 -8.97 0.59 -6.07
N VAL A 85 -8.69 -0.43 -5.25
CA VAL A 85 -7.39 -1.11 -5.24
C VAL A 85 -7.04 -1.64 -6.64
N ALA A 86 -7.99 -2.30 -7.30
CA ALA A 86 -7.81 -2.83 -8.65
C ALA A 86 -7.50 -1.72 -9.68
N GLY A 87 -8.13 -0.55 -9.54
CA GLY A 87 -7.88 0.61 -10.41
C GLY A 87 -6.48 1.20 -10.29
N GLU A 88 -5.84 1.07 -9.12
CA GLU A 88 -4.48 1.57 -8.89
C GLU A 88 -3.38 0.62 -9.43
N LEU A 89 -3.70 -0.66 -9.61
CA LEU A 89 -2.71 -1.69 -10.00
C LEU A 89 -1.96 -1.37 -11.29
N PRO A 90 -2.60 -0.99 -12.42
CA PRO A 90 -1.87 -0.76 -13.67
C PRO A 90 -0.81 0.34 -13.56
N ALA A 91 -1.14 1.45 -12.90
CA ALA A 91 -0.22 2.56 -12.70
C ALA A 91 0.92 2.21 -11.73
N LEU A 92 0.61 1.45 -10.67
CA LEU A 92 1.58 0.95 -9.71
C LEU A 92 2.58 -0.01 -10.39
N ILE A 93 2.10 -0.99 -11.15
CA ILE A 93 2.91 -1.96 -11.91
C ILE A 93 3.83 -1.21 -12.87
N SER A 94 3.30 -0.28 -13.68
CA SER A 94 4.09 0.49 -14.63
C SER A 94 5.20 1.31 -13.94
N SER A 95 4.85 1.98 -12.83
CA SER A 95 5.82 2.76 -12.06
C SER A 95 6.90 1.88 -11.42
N PHE A 96 6.51 0.72 -10.89
CA PHE A 96 7.43 -0.22 -10.27
C PHE A 96 8.40 -0.80 -11.31
N ALA A 97 7.89 -1.28 -12.44
CA ALA A 97 8.69 -1.78 -13.57
C ALA A 97 9.74 -0.75 -14.02
N ARG A 98 9.31 0.51 -14.19
CA ARG A 98 10.18 1.62 -14.60
C ARG A 98 11.25 1.96 -13.55
N VAL A 99 10.87 2.03 -12.27
CA VAL A 99 11.81 2.38 -11.19
C VAL A 99 12.87 1.30 -10.98
N PHE A 100 12.50 0.03 -11.15
CA PHE A 100 13.41 -1.10 -11.00
C PHE A 100 14.10 -1.51 -12.29
N GLU A 101 13.74 -0.89 -13.42
CA GLU A 101 14.27 -1.21 -14.76
C GLU A 101 14.15 -2.71 -15.07
N ARG A 102 12.96 -3.26 -14.77
CA ARG A 102 12.65 -4.67 -14.93
C ARG A 102 11.27 -4.84 -15.55
N GLU A 103 11.14 -5.85 -16.38
CA GLU A 103 9.85 -6.36 -16.81
C GLU A 103 9.15 -7.04 -15.63
N LEU A 104 7.85 -6.75 -15.48
CA LEU A 104 7.00 -7.42 -14.52
C LEU A 104 6.14 -8.42 -15.28
N VAL A 105 6.20 -9.67 -14.84
CA VAL A 105 5.38 -10.76 -15.38
C VAL A 105 4.39 -11.21 -14.33
N GLU A 106 3.23 -11.68 -14.77
CA GLU A 106 2.23 -12.25 -13.89
C GLU A 106 2.78 -13.56 -13.27
N LEU A 107 2.54 -13.75 -11.98
CA LEU A 107 2.94 -14.97 -11.29
C LEU A 107 1.94 -16.08 -11.63
N ASP A 108 2.42 -17.16 -12.23
CA ASP A 108 1.64 -18.41 -12.34
C ASP A 108 1.59 -19.09 -10.96
N VAL A 109 0.46 -18.92 -10.28
CA VAL A 109 0.21 -19.47 -8.93
C VAL A 109 0.03 -20.99 -8.95
N GLU A 110 -0.30 -21.59 -10.09
CA GLU A 110 -0.47 -23.04 -10.22
C GLU A 110 0.85 -23.78 -10.45
N ALA A 111 1.92 -23.05 -10.79
CA ALA A 111 3.23 -23.65 -10.97
C ALA A 111 3.83 -24.18 -9.66
N ASP A 112 4.81 -25.08 -9.79
CA ASP A 112 5.61 -25.57 -8.67
C ASP A 112 6.68 -24.53 -8.27
N GLY A 113 6.82 -24.30 -6.97
CA GLY A 113 7.85 -23.44 -6.42
C GLY A 113 7.57 -22.98 -4.99
N GLU A 114 8.61 -22.55 -4.28
CA GLU A 114 8.52 -22.09 -2.89
C GLU A 114 7.61 -20.86 -2.74
N VAL A 115 7.72 -19.92 -3.69
CA VAL A 115 6.90 -18.70 -3.69
C VAL A 115 5.43 -19.02 -3.95
N GLN A 116 5.16 -19.89 -4.92
CA GLN A 116 3.80 -20.31 -5.26
C GLN A 116 3.14 -21.04 -4.10
N GLU A 117 3.87 -21.92 -3.41
CA GLU A 117 3.32 -22.60 -2.23
C GLU A 117 3.07 -21.63 -1.06
N ALA A 118 3.95 -20.65 -0.86
CA ALA A 118 3.74 -19.60 0.14
C ALA A 118 2.48 -18.77 -0.15
N VAL A 119 2.24 -18.40 -1.42
CA VAL A 119 1.02 -17.68 -1.84
C VAL A 119 -0.22 -18.55 -1.61
N ARG A 120 -0.24 -19.79 -2.11
CA ARG A 120 -1.37 -20.71 -1.92
C ARG A 120 -1.67 -20.98 -0.44
N THR A 121 -0.64 -21.10 0.39
CA THR A 121 -0.80 -21.27 1.84
C THR A 121 -1.47 -20.05 2.46
N ALA A 122 -0.98 -18.85 2.16
CA ALA A 122 -1.58 -17.61 2.66
C ALA A 122 -3.04 -17.43 2.21
N GLU A 123 -3.37 -17.80 0.96
CA GLU A 123 -4.74 -17.77 0.45
C GLU A 123 -5.67 -18.76 1.16
N ARG A 124 -5.21 -20.00 1.41
CA ARG A 124 -5.97 -20.99 2.19
C ARG A 124 -6.23 -20.49 3.61
N GLU A 125 -5.20 -19.99 4.30
CA GLU A 125 -5.33 -19.43 5.65
C GLU A 125 -6.33 -18.27 5.69
N ALA A 126 -6.31 -17.39 4.68
CA ALA A 126 -7.24 -16.28 4.57
C ALA A 126 -8.69 -16.75 4.37
N LEU A 127 -8.92 -17.84 3.61
CA LEU A 127 -10.24 -18.44 3.44
C LEU A 127 -10.73 -19.12 4.72
N GLU A 128 -9.86 -19.85 5.41
CA GLU A 128 -10.16 -20.54 6.68
C GLU A 128 -10.48 -19.57 7.81
N ALA A 129 -9.84 -18.40 7.83
CA ALA A 129 -10.12 -17.33 8.78
C ALA A 129 -11.53 -16.73 8.63
N GLY A 130 -12.20 -16.98 7.51
CA GLY A 130 -13.56 -16.54 7.25
C GLY A 130 -13.68 -15.04 6.96
N PRO A 131 -14.89 -14.45 7.09
CA PRO A 131 -15.12 -13.06 6.75
C PRO A 131 -14.43 -12.11 7.74
N TRP A 132 -13.60 -11.23 7.21
CA TRP A 132 -12.94 -10.20 8.00
C TRP A 132 -13.92 -9.10 8.45
N PRO A 133 -13.81 -8.59 9.69
CA PRO A 133 -14.60 -7.46 10.14
C PRO A 133 -14.34 -6.24 9.26
N ARG A 134 -15.41 -5.60 8.78
CA ARG A 134 -15.31 -4.37 7.96
C ARG A 134 -15.14 -3.10 8.77
N ILE A 135 -15.44 -3.17 10.07
CA ILE A 135 -15.30 -2.06 11.01
C ILE A 135 -14.69 -2.57 12.33
N PRO A 136 -13.94 -1.71 13.05
CA PRO A 136 -13.43 -2.06 14.36
C PRO A 136 -14.55 -2.36 15.36
N ALA A 137 -14.38 -3.41 16.19
CA ALA A 137 -15.28 -3.70 17.30
C ALA A 137 -15.23 -2.55 18.34
N PRO A 138 -16.35 -2.10 18.92
CA PRO A 138 -16.42 -0.91 19.80
C PRO A 138 -15.24 -0.77 20.77
#